data_AF-A0A852VLD5-F1
#
_entry.id   AF-A0A852VLD5-F1
#
_cell.length_a   1.000
_cell.length_b   1.000
_cell.length_c   1.000
_cell.angle_alpha   90.00
_cell.angle_beta   90.00
_cell.angle_gamma   90.00
#
_symmetry.space_group_name_H-M   'P 1'
#
loop_
_entity.id
_entity.type
_entity.pdbx_description
1 polymer ?
#
loop_
_entity_poly.entity_id
_entity_poly.type
_entity_poly.pdbx_seq_one_letter_code
_entity_poly.pdbx_strand_id
1 'polypeptide(L)'
;MGRPVGAAAWAHALGVHENDVPGVLFGLVRALRGIDEQVIKVRSLVHSGPDPDLDTALLVMERATHEATAQVEDAHREVVRHA
;
A
#
# COMPACT_ATOMS: atom_id res chain seq x y z
N MET A 1 19.14 -2.80 9.09
CA MET A 1 17.95 -3.37 9.77
C MET A 1 17.24 -2.22 10.48
N GLY A 2 16.08 -1.78 9.98
CA GLY A 2 15.29 -0.73 10.63
C GLY A 2 14.72 -1.23 11.96
N ARG A 3 14.68 -0.37 12.99
CA ARG A 3 14.07 -0.71 14.28
C ARG A 3 12.59 -1.06 14.08
N PRO A 4 12.03 -2.05 14.80
CA PRO A 4 10.61 -2.34 14.75
C PRO A 4 9.82 -1.09 15.16
N VAL A 5 8.96 -0.63 14.26
CA VAL A 5 8.09 0.54 14.49
C VAL A 5 6.82 0.01 15.15
N GLY A 6 6.76 0.09 16.48
CA GLY A 6 5.64 -0.42 17.28
C GLY A 6 4.34 0.39 17.08
N ALA A 7 3.23 -0.13 17.63
CA ALA A 7 1.90 0.49 17.55
C ALA A 7 1.90 1.97 17.96
N ALA A 8 2.62 2.34 19.02
CA ALA A 8 2.76 3.73 19.48
C ALA A 8 3.31 4.70 18.43
N ALA A 9 4.31 4.28 17.64
CA ALA A 9 4.90 5.12 16.61
C ALA A 9 3.93 5.32 15.43
N TRP A 10 3.19 4.26 15.07
CA TRP A 10 2.14 4.34 14.07
C TRP A 10 0.95 5.18 14.54
N ALA A 11 0.53 5.02 15.79
CA ALA A 11 -0.52 5.82 16.42
C ALA A 11 -0.20 7.32 16.35
N HIS A 12 1.04 7.68 16.70
CA HIS A 12 1.51 9.06 16.59
C HIS A 12 1.52 9.57 15.14
N ALA A 13 2.06 8.79 14.20
CA ALA A 13 2.15 9.18 12.80
C ALA A 13 0.78 9.30 12.11
N LEU A 14 -0.17 8.43 12.47
CA LEU A 14 -1.51 8.38 11.89
C LEU A 14 -2.51 9.27 12.65
N GLY A 15 -2.15 9.79 13.82
CA GLY A 15 -3.05 10.58 14.65
C GLY A 15 -4.24 9.78 15.20
N VAL A 16 -4.04 8.49 15.48
CA VAL A 16 -5.08 7.56 15.98
C VAL A 16 -4.67 6.95 17.31
N HIS A 17 -5.61 6.32 18.01
CA HIS A 17 -5.30 5.58 19.22
C HIS A 17 -4.54 4.27 18.88
N GLU A 18 -3.64 3.80 19.74
CA GLU A 18 -2.83 2.58 19.51
C GLU A 18 -3.70 1.35 19.18
N ASN A 19 -4.82 1.19 19.89
CA ASN A 19 -5.78 0.11 19.66
C ASN A 19 -6.42 0.13 18.25
N ASP A 20 -6.45 1.29 17.59
CA ASP A 20 -7.05 1.44 16.26
C ASP A 20 -6.04 1.17 15.13
N VAL A 21 -4.73 1.21 15.43
CA VAL A 21 -3.65 1.07 14.45
C VAL A 21 -3.79 -0.20 13.59
N PRO A 22 -4.05 -1.40 14.14
CA PRO A 22 -4.25 -2.59 13.30
C PRO A 22 -5.37 -2.41 12.28
N GLY A 23 -6.51 -1.85 12.71
CA GLY A 23 -7.67 -1.61 11.84
C GLY A 23 -7.36 -0.60 10.74
N VAL A 24 -6.65 0.48 11.08
CA VAL A 24 -6.26 1.52 10.11
C VAL A 24 -5.26 0.98 9.09
N LEU A 25 -4.23 0.25 9.53
CA LEU A 25 -3.27 -0.37 8.62
C LEU A 25 -3.93 -1.42 7.72
N PHE A 26 -4.85 -2.22 8.26
CA PHE A 26 -5.64 -3.16 7.45
C PHE A 26 -6.50 -2.44 6.40
N GLY A 27 -7.16 -1.35 6.79
CA GLY A 27 -7.91 -0.49 5.87
C GLY A 27 -7.03 0.08 4.76
N LEU A 28 -5.81 0.51 5.09
CA LEU A 28 -4.84 1.03 4.14
C LEU A 28 -4.38 -0.06 3.15
N VAL A 29 -4.08 -1.28 3.60
CA VAL A 29 -3.80 -2.42 2.72
C VAL A 29 -4.93 -2.64 1.72
N ARG A 30 -6.19 -2.64 2.20
CA ARG A 30 -7.36 -2.83 1.34
C ARG A 30 -7.50 -1.71 0.30
N ALA A 31 -7.26 -0.46 0.69
CA ALA A 31 -7.30 0.67 -0.22
C ALA A 31 -6.22 0.57 -1.30
N LEU A 32 -4.98 0.22 -0.92
CA LEU A 32 -3.86 0.07 -1.86
C LEU A 32 -4.11 -1.07 -2.86
N ARG A 33 -4.63 -2.21 -2.41
CA ARG A 33 -5.06 -3.29 -3.32
C ARG A 33 -6.15 -2.84 -4.29
N GLY A 34 -7.09 -2.02 -3.83
CA GLY A 34 -8.10 -1.43 -4.69
C GLY A 34 -7.51 -0.52 -5.77
N ILE A 35 -6.46 0.25 -5.46
CA ILE A 35 -5.74 1.07 -6.44
C ILE A 35 -5.01 0.18 -7.44
N ASP A 36 -4.32 -0.87 -6.97
CA ASP A 36 -3.58 -1.83 -7.81
C ASP A 36 -4.50 -2.47 -8.86
N GLU A 37 -5.68 -2.94 -8.43
CA GLU A 37 -6.69 -3.49 -9.33
C GLU A 37 -7.15 -2.49 -10.40
N GLN A 38 -7.27 -1.20 -10.07
CA GLN A 38 -7.64 -0.19 -11.06
C GLN A 38 -6.49 0.12 -12.01
N VAL A 39 -5.25 0.18 -11.53
CA VAL A 39 -4.06 0.39 -12.38
C VAL A 39 -3.92 -0.75 -13.39
N ILE A 40 -4.10 -2.00 -12.97
CA ILE A 40 -4.09 -3.17 -13.85
C ILE A 40 -5.19 -3.08 -14.92
N LYS A 41 -6.40 -2.66 -14.55
CA LYS A 41 -7.51 -2.45 -15.51
C LYS A 41 -7.20 -1.34 -16.51
N VAL A 42 -6.63 -0.22 -16.07
CA VAL A 42 -6.27 0.87 -16.98
C VAL A 42 -5.14 0.41 -17.93
N ARG A 43 -4.15 -0.32 -17.41
CA ARG A 43 -3.07 -0.88 -18.22
C ARG A 43 -3.56 -1.86 -19.28
N SER A 44 -4.54 -2.71 -18.96
CA SER A 44 -5.10 -3.63 -19.97
C SER A 44 -5.82 -2.89 -21.12
N LEU A 45 -6.39 -1.72 -20.85
CA LEU A 45 -6.98 -0.85 -21.88
C LEU A 45 -5.90 -0.13 -22.71
N VAL A 46 -4.82 0.31 -22.05
CA VAL A 46 -3.73 1.08 -22.69
C VAL A 46 -2.78 0.19 -23.48
N HIS A 47 -2.59 -1.08 -23.10
CA HIS A 47 -1.68 -2.00 -23.80
C HIS A 47 -2.05 -2.23 -25.28
N SER A 48 -3.30 -1.94 -25.66
CA SER A 48 -3.77 -1.98 -27.06
C SER A 48 -3.75 -0.61 -27.76
N GLY A 49 -3.33 0.43 -27.06
CA GLY A 49 -3.27 1.81 -27.53
C GLY A 49 -1.90 2.20 -28.11
N PRO A 50 -1.84 3.28 -28.90
CA PRO A 50 -0.61 3.71 -29.58
C PRO A 50 0.35 4.53 -28.70
N ASP A 51 0.09 4.67 -27.40
CA ASP A 51 0.86 5.55 -26.50
C ASP A 51 1.75 4.74 -25.54
N PRO A 52 3.03 4.54 -25.87
CA PRO A 52 3.99 3.80 -25.04
C PRO A 52 4.40 4.55 -23.77
N ASP A 53 4.28 5.87 -23.73
CA ASP A 53 4.61 6.66 -22.53
C ASP A 53 3.55 6.45 -21.45
N LEU A 54 2.28 6.33 -21.86
CA LEU A 54 1.18 6.00 -20.96
C LEU A 54 1.31 4.58 -20.37
N ASP A 55 1.69 3.58 -21.17
CA ASP A 55 1.97 2.22 -20.66
C ASP A 55 3.13 2.23 -19.65
N THR A 56 4.18 2.99 -19.93
CA THR A 56 5.33 3.16 -19.03
C THR A 56 4.93 3.82 -17.71
N ALA A 57 4.11 4.87 -17.74
CA ALA A 57 3.62 5.52 -16.53
C ALA A 57 2.78 4.56 -15.66
N LEU A 58 1.93 3.75 -16.29
CA LEU A 58 1.10 2.76 -15.59
C LEU A 58 1.94 1.65 -14.96
N LEU A 59 3.01 1.21 -15.62
CA LEU A 59 3.98 0.26 -15.05
C LEU A 59 4.66 0.81 -13.79
N VAL A 60 5.03 2.09 -13.79
CA VAL A 60 5.62 2.75 -12.61
C VAL A 60 4.60 2.80 -11.46
N MET A 61 3.34 3.14 -11.77
CA MET A 61 2.26 3.17 -10.78
C MET A 61 1.96 1.77 -10.21
N GLU A 62 1.91 0.74 -11.05
CA GLU A 62 1.69 -0.66 -10.65
C GLU A 62 2.78 -1.09 -9.65
N ARG A 63 4.05 -0.87 -10.02
CA ARG A 63 5.18 -1.21 -9.17
C ARG A 63 5.16 -0.46 -7.83
N ALA A 64 4.92 0.85 -7.86
CA ALA A 64 4.87 1.66 -6.64
C ALA A 64 3.73 1.22 -5.71
N THR A 65 2.57 0.86 -6.28
CA THR A 65 1.41 0.40 -5.50
C THR A 65 1.67 -0.98 -4.89
N HIS A 66 2.33 -1.88 -5.61
CA HIS A 66 2.72 -3.20 -5.11
C HIS A 66 3.72 -3.08 -3.95
N GLU A 67 4.78 -2.27 -4.12
CA GLU A 67 5.79 -2.03 -3.09
C GLU A 67 5.18 -1.38 -1.84
N ALA A 68 4.30 -0.39 -2.01
CA ALA A 68 3.58 0.24 -0.89
C ALA A 68 2.67 -0.76 -0.16
N THR A 69 1.95 -1.61 -0.89
CA THR A 69 1.08 -2.63 -0.30
C THR A 69 1.88 -3.60 0.57
N ALA A 70 3.01 -4.10 0.06
CA ALA A 70 3.89 -5.01 0.80
C ALA A 70 4.43 -4.36 2.09
N GLN A 71 4.86 -3.10 2.03
CA GLN A 71 5.35 -2.37 3.20
C GLN A 71 4.28 -2.19 4.27
N VAL A 72 3.06 -1.83 3.88
CA VAL A 72 1.95 -1.66 4.84
C VAL A 72 1.49 -3.00 5.40
N GLU A 73 1.50 -4.08 4.60
CA GLU A 73 1.23 -5.43 5.10
C GLU A 73 2.26 -5.87 6.13
N ASP A 74 3.54 -5.64 5.89
CA ASP A 74 4.60 -5.97 6.82
C ASP A 74 4.50 -5.14 8.10
N ALA A 75 4.17 -3.85 7.98
CA ALA A 75 3.88 -2.99 9.13
C ALA A 75 2.68 -3.51 9.94
N HIS A 76 1.59 -3.89 9.27
CA HIS A 76 0.41 -4.45 9.92
C HIS A 76 0.74 -5.77 10.65
N ARG A 77 1.46 -6.69 10.00
CA ARG A 77 1.90 -7.95 10.61
C ARG A 77 2.80 -7.70 11.82
N GLU A 78 3.69 -6.73 11.74
CA GLU A 78 4.59 -6.38 12.83
C GLU A 78 3.83 -5.79 14.02
N VAL A 79 2.89 -4.87 13.78
CA VAL A 79 2.05 -4.29 14.83
C VAL A 79 1.18 -5.36 15.48
N VAL A 80 0.52 -6.21 14.72
CA VAL A 80 -0.34 -7.29 15.26
C VAL A 80 0.47 -8.33 16.06
N ARG A 81 1.73 -8.58 15.68
CA ARG A 81 2.60 -9.51 16.40
C ARG A 81 3.06 -8.98 17.76
N HIS A 82 3.15 -7.65 17.91
CA HIS A 82 3.70 -6.97 19.09
C HIS A 82 2.66 -6.16 19.88
N ALA A 83 1.39 -6.23 19.50
CA ALA A 83 0.25 -5.70 20.25
C ALA A 83 -0.22 -6.73 21.30
#